data_AF-A0ABD3FQZ3-F1
#
_entry.id   AF-A0ABD3FQZ3-F1
#
_cell.length_a   1.000
_cell.length_b   1.000
_cell.length_c   1.000
_cell.angle_alpha   90.00
_cell.angle_beta   90.00
_cell.angle_gamma   90.00
#
_symmetry.space_group_name_H-M   'P 1'
#
loop_
_entity.id
_entity.type
_entity.pdbx_description
1 polymer ?
#
loop_
_entity_poly.entity_id
_entity_poly.type
_entity_poly.pdbx_seq_one_letter_code
_entity_poly.pdbx_strand_id
1 'polypeptide(L)'
;MGDAKAAEQEQQVRTFVKLANLTHTSQLHEWNIESLETALQWACAAEDAVGGDSQQGIEMRIRQWFPVATLPTLPLDGALTADALRLARVHLLRSILKSPFLTSHPTRSELLVAVLQELKTRHEDASYQLLDEREDDTPHSALLIEGIVETPRTDALMAIAGRMSERCKPIRVQVLSGWVMVSPLKSYALSPRTLELKAMAKTLQRNAVDARAAADSDTYRRFLDDLRDCFEAPESRDVREVEVLMLVMCEWPKEEPPQLRGMVGDLKKIVSDWVMSKTTRFWTFQPWLAAMLSSKSEALANAYVSELFKTGFLKPWEQEFAERVGTLVLQTEGVAEVLQPALTNLEPHLQQIYFNVNPTPQL
;
A
#
# COMPACT_ATOMS: atom_id res chain seq x y z
N MET A 1 0.83 33.04 -23.40
CA MET A 1 0.90 33.76 -22.10
C MET A 1 0.12 33.04 -21.00
N GLY A 2 -0.97 32.32 -21.30
CA GLY A 2 -1.66 31.44 -20.34
C GLY A 2 -0.88 30.19 -19.90
N ASP A 3 -0.18 29.53 -20.83
CA ASP A 3 0.52 28.26 -20.53
C ASP A 3 1.72 28.41 -19.58
N ALA A 4 2.44 29.54 -19.67
CA ALA A 4 3.59 29.81 -18.79
C ALA A 4 3.16 30.04 -17.32
N LYS A 5 2.04 30.72 -17.12
CA LYS A 5 1.47 30.97 -15.78
C LYS A 5 0.90 29.68 -15.17
N ALA A 6 0.28 28.82 -15.98
CA ALA A 6 -0.22 27.53 -15.53
C ALA A 6 0.92 26.58 -15.11
N ALA A 7 2.03 26.56 -15.86
CA ALA A 7 3.21 25.76 -15.53
C ALA A 7 3.91 26.26 -14.24
N GLU A 8 3.94 27.57 -14.01
CA GLU A 8 4.48 28.16 -12.79
C GLU A 8 3.64 27.81 -11.55
N GLN A 9 2.31 27.88 -11.66
CA GLN A 9 1.37 27.47 -10.61
C GLN A 9 1.49 25.97 -10.30
N GLU A 10 1.60 25.13 -11.33
CA GLU A 10 1.83 23.70 -11.18
C GLU A 10 3.12 23.42 -10.39
N GLN A 11 4.21 24.11 -10.73
CA GLN A 11 5.49 23.95 -10.05
C GLN A 11 5.44 24.41 -8.59
N GLN A 12 4.74 25.51 -8.29
CA GLN A 12 4.57 26.02 -6.92
C GLN A 12 3.80 25.01 -6.06
N VAL A 13 2.67 24.48 -6.55
CA VAL A 13 1.88 23.47 -5.84
C VAL A 13 2.66 22.16 -5.68
N ARG A 14 3.39 21.71 -6.71
CA ARG A 14 4.25 20.52 -6.62
C ARG A 14 5.36 20.67 -5.58
N THR A 15 5.97 21.84 -5.52
CA THR A 15 7.04 22.14 -4.57
C THR A 15 6.49 22.18 -3.13
N PHE A 16 5.34 22.81 -2.92
CA PHE A 16 4.64 22.78 -1.64
C PHE A 16 4.32 21.34 -1.19
N VAL A 17 3.71 20.54 -2.06
CA VAL A 17 3.36 19.14 -1.77
C VAL A 17 4.61 18.34 -1.41
N LYS A 18 5.71 18.53 -2.15
CA LYS A 18 6.99 17.89 -1.83
C LYS A 18 7.46 18.27 -0.43
N LEU A 19 7.46 19.56 -0.09
CA LEU A 19 7.88 20.05 1.22
C LEU A 19 7.00 19.53 2.36
N ALA A 20 5.68 19.52 2.19
CA ALA A 20 4.75 18.94 3.14
C ALA A 20 4.96 17.43 3.34
N ASN A 21 5.46 16.71 2.32
CA ASN A 21 5.85 15.30 2.50
C ASN A 21 7.16 15.15 3.26
N LEU A 22 8.13 16.05 3.06
CA LEU A 22 9.42 15.98 3.74
C LEU A 22 9.28 16.07 5.26
N THR A 23 8.25 16.79 5.75
CA THR A 23 7.96 16.86 7.18
C THR A 23 7.63 15.50 7.79
N HIS A 24 7.21 14.51 7.00
CA HIS A 24 6.93 13.15 7.45
C HIS A 24 8.09 12.18 7.20
N THR A 25 9.30 12.68 6.96
CA THR A 25 10.51 11.88 6.73
C THR A 25 11.67 12.34 7.62
N SER A 26 12.74 11.55 7.69
CA SER A 26 13.96 11.94 8.43
C SER A 26 14.62 13.21 7.88
N GLN A 27 14.28 13.63 6.66
CA GLN A 27 14.78 14.90 6.08
C GLN A 27 14.28 16.12 6.84
N LEU A 28 13.22 15.99 7.66
CA LEU A 28 12.85 17.06 8.58
C LEU A 28 14.00 17.43 9.51
N HIS A 29 14.90 16.50 9.88
CA HIS A 29 16.06 16.79 10.75
C HIS A 29 17.06 17.79 10.19
N GLU A 30 17.02 18.00 8.87
CA GLU A 30 17.85 18.98 8.17
C GLU A 30 17.22 20.38 8.17
N TRP A 31 15.95 20.51 8.62
CA TRP A 31 15.24 21.78 8.60
C TRP A 31 15.69 22.68 9.75
N ASN A 32 15.99 23.91 9.40
CA ASN A 32 16.20 25.01 10.33
C ASN A 32 15.07 26.06 10.15
N ILE A 33 15.18 27.18 10.87
CA ILE A 33 14.19 28.28 10.76
C ILE A 33 14.11 28.81 9.32
N GLU A 34 15.23 28.97 8.63
CA GLU A 34 15.28 29.42 7.24
C GLU A 34 14.55 28.45 6.29
N SER A 35 14.66 27.14 6.55
CA SER A 35 13.95 26.10 5.79
C SER A 35 12.45 26.17 6.03
N LEU A 36 12.02 26.43 7.27
CA LEU A 36 10.63 26.66 7.62
C LEU A 36 10.07 27.92 6.93
N GLU A 37 10.79 29.03 6.98
CA GLU A 37 10.41 30.28 6.31
C GLU A 37 10.29 30.10 4.80
N THR A 38 11.26 29.41 4.20
CA THR A 38 11.23 29.05 2.77
C THR A 38 10.02 28.19 2.45
N ALA A 39 9.73 27.18 3.29
CA ALA A 39 8.57 26.31 3.08
C ALA A 39 7.24 27.05 3.25
N LEU A 40 7.18 28.02 4.17
CA LEU A 40 6.03 28.91 4.34
C LEU A 40 5.83 29.83 3.12
N GLN A 41 6.90 30.32 2.50
CA GLN A 41 6.81 31.08 1.25
C GLN A 41 6.23 30.23 0.10
N TRP A 42 6.66 28.96 -0.01
CA TRP A 42 6.07 28.03 -0.99
C TRP A 42 4.61 27.72 -0.69
N ALA A 43 4.23 27.63 0.59
CA ALA A 43 2.85 27.48 0.99
C ALA A 43 2.01 28.72 0.66
N CYS A 44 2.52 29.94 0.85
CA CYS A 44 1.88 31.18 0.38
C CYS A 44 1.62 31.12 -1.12
N ALA A 45 2.65 30.75 -1.90
CA ALA A 45 2.54 30.69 -3.36
C ALA A 45 1.50 29.64 -3.82
N ALA A 46 1.39 28.52 -3.10
CA ALA A 46 0.37 27.51 -3.35
C ALA A 46 -1.06 28.00 -3.04
N GLU A 47 -1.25 28.76 -1.96
CA GLU A 47 -2.53 29.42 -1.65
C GLU A 47 -2.91 30.44 -2.74
N ASP A 48 -1.96 31.28 -3.15
CA ASP A 48 -2.16 32.30 -4.18
C ASP A 48 -2.46 31.69 -5.56
N ALA A 49 -1.86 30.53 -5.87
CA ALA A 49 -2.12 29.78 -7.10
C ALA A 49 -3.56 29.25 -7.18
N VAL A 50 -4.27 29.18 -6.05
CA VAL A 50 -5.56 28.52 -5.88
C VAL A 50 -6.66 29.50 -5.43
N GLY A 51 -6.31 30.71 -4.96
CA GLY A 51 -7.22 31.71 -4.38
C GLY A 51 -8.18 32.42 -5.34
N GLY A 52 -8.09 32.20 -6.67
CA GLY A 52 -8.88 32.91 -7.68
C GLY A 52 -9.99 32.11 -8.37
N ASP A 53 -10.12 30.81 -8.07
CA ASP A 53 -10.89 29.88 -8.89
C ASP A 53 -12.03 29.19 -8.13
N SER A 54 -13.06 28.75 -8.87
CA SER A 54 -14.13 27.93 -8.30
C SER A 54 -13.56 26.60 -7.81
N GLN A 55 -14.11 26.06 -6.73
CA GLN A 55 -13.64 24.80 -6.11
C GLN A 55 -13.53 23.65 -7.12
N GLN A 56 -14.51 23.52 -8.01
CA GLN A 56 -14.49 22.53 -9.10
C GLN A 56 -13.38 22.80 -10.14
N GLY A 57 -13.07 24.05 -10.42
CA GLY A 57 -11.98 24.44 -11.33
C GLY A 57 -10.59 24.15 -10.73
N ILE A 58 -10.45 24.31 -9.41
CA ILE A 58 -9.24 23.96 -8.65
C ILE A 58 -9.07 22.45 -8.63
N GLU A 59 -10.10 21.69 -8.25
CA GLU A 59 -10.04 20.23 -8.23
C GLU A 59 -9.72 19.64 -9.59
N MET A 60 -10.28 20.21 -10.66
CA MET A 60 -9.96 19.79 -12.03
C MET A 60 -8.49 20.07 -12.37
N ARG A 61 -7.95 21.22 -11.95
CA ARG A 61 -6.53 21.55 -12.13
C ARG A 61 -5.60 20.69 -11.29
N ILE A 62 -5.96 20.41 -10.03
CA ILE A 62 -5.22 19.48 -9.17
C ILE A 62 -5.18 18.10 -9.84
N ARG A 63 -6.31 17.61 -10.38
CA ARG A 63 -6.35 16.32 -11.11
C ARG A 63 -5.55 16.35 -12.43
N GLN A 64 -5.32 17.53 -13.01
CA GLN A 64 -4.47 17.69 -14.20
C GLN A 64 -2.98 17.77 -13.83
N TRP A 65 -2.63 18.50 -12.76
CA TRP A 65 -1.27 18.68 -12.23
C TRP A 65 -0.77 17.43 -11.50
N PHE A 66 -1.69 16.70 -10.89
CA PHE A 66 -1.52 15.48 -10.11
C PHE A 66 -2.55 14.43 -10.55
N PRO A 67 -2.45 13.89 -11.78
CA PRO A 67 -3.32 12.81 -12.20
C PRO A 67 -3.13 11.65 -11.22
N VAL A 68 -4.25 11.11 -10.71
CA VAL A 68 -4.50 10.08 -9.64
C VAL A 68 -3.34 9.10 -9.30
N ALA A 69 -2.44 8.86 -10.22
CA ALA A 69 -1.16 8.18 -10.09
C ALA A 69 -0.08 8.89 -9.22
N THR A 70 -0.08 10.22 -9.08
CA THR A 70 1.00 10.96 -8.37
C THR A 70 0.62 11.41 -6.95
N LEU A 71 -0.46 10.89 -6.36
CA LEU A 71 -0.86 11.25 -5.00
C LEU A 71 -0.05 10.44 -3.97
N PRO A 72 0.64 11.11 -3.02
CA PRO A 72 1.35 10.40 -1.97
C PRO A 72 0.44 9.75 -0.92
N THR A 73 0.77 8.50 -0.54
CA THR A 73 0.03 7.67 0.43
C THR A 73 0.50 7.82 1.89
N LEU A 74 0.96 9.01 2.30
CA LEU A 74 0.75 9.46 3.68
C LEU A 74 -0.59 10.24 3.69
N PRO A 75 -1.22 10.62 4.81
CA PRO A 75 -2.56 11.22 4.79
C PRO A 75 -2.56 12.59 4.10
N LEU A 76 -2.60 12.57 2.76
CA LEU A 76 -2.62 13.72 1.84
C LEU A 76 -3.99 13.91 1.22
N ASP A 77 -4.96 13.05 1.55
CA ASP A 77 -6.38 13.36 1.40
C ASP A 77 -6.73 14.71 2.05
N GLY A 78 -5.90 15.21 2.99
CA GLY A 78 -6.04 16.54 3.58
C GLY A 78 -5.06 17.61 3.12
N ALA A 79 -4.16 17.39 2.15
CA ALA A 79 -3.17 18.40 1.69
C ALA A 79 -3.21 18.68 0.17
N LEU A 80 -3.85 17.79 -0.61
CA LEU A 80 -4.09 17.94 -2.06
C LEU A 80 -5.58 18.13 -2.39
N THR A 81 -6.36 18.64 -1.44
CA THR A 81 -7.72 19.13 -1.69
C THR A 81 -7.71 20.62 -1.99
N ALA A 82 -8.76 21.12 -2.65
CA ALA A 82 -8.93 22.55 -2.88
C ALA A 82 -8.88 23.34 -1.56
N ASP A 83 -9.48 22.80 -0.50
CA ASP A 83 -9.53 23.44 0.82
C ASP A 83 -8.17 23.41 1.51
N ALA A 84 -7.40 22.34 1.33
CA ALA A 84 -6.08 22.26 1.91
C ALA A 84 -5.04 23.15 1.23
N LEU A 85 -5.14 23.30 -0.09
CA LEU A 85 -4.28 24.25 -0.82
C LEU A 85 -4.65 25.70 -0.52
N ARG A 86 -5.93 25.99 -0.22
CA ARG A 86 -6.35 27.32 0.28
C ARG A 86 -5.83 27.62 1.67
N LEU A 87 -5.48 26.59 2.44
CA LEU A 87 -4.95 26.69 3.80
C LEU A 87 -3.52 26.11 3.88
N ALA A 88 -2.76 26.12 2.78
CA ALA A 88 -1.50 25.37 2.64
C ALA A 88 -0.50 25.66 3.77
N ARG A 89 -0.41 26.92 4.22
CA ARG A 89 0.45 27.32 5.35
C ARG A 89 0.04 26.65 6.65
N VAL A 90 -1.25 26.65 6.96
CA VAL A 90 -1.79 26.01 8.17
C VAL A 90 -1.56 24.51 8.12
N HIS A 91 -1.76 23.89 6.96
CA HIS A 91 -1.49 22.48 6.75
C HIS A 91 -0.01 22.14 6.96
N LEU A 92 0.92 22.90 6.38
CA LEU A 92 2.35 22.70 6.58
C LEU A 92 2.74 22.77 8.06
N LEU A 93 2.29 23.80 8.77
CA LEU A 93 2.57 23.98 10.20
C LEU A 93 2.02 22.82 11.03
N ARG A 94 0.79 22.36 10.74
CA ARG A 94 0.20 21.17 11.39
C ARG A 94 0.97 19.89 11.05
N SER A 95 1.41 19.70 9.81
CA SER A 95 2.20 18.53 9.39
C SER A 95 3.55 18.46 10.10
N ILE A 96 4.19 19.60 10.38
CA ILE A 96 5.42 19.65 11.18
C ILE A 96 5.12 19.23 12.62
N LEU A 97 4.07 19.77 13.25
CA LEU A 97 3.67 19.41 14.61
C LEU A 97 3.32 17.92 14.77
N LYS A 98 2.73 17.31 13.73
CA LYS A 98 2.39 15.88 13.69
C LYS A 98 3.54 14.98 13.23
N SER A 99 4.71 15.53 12.92
CA SER A 99 5.81 14.73 12.39
C SER A 99 6.37 13.78 13.47
N PRO A 100 6.55 12.48 13.16
CA PRO A 100 7.25 11.57 14.06
C PRO A 100 8.72 11.96 14.25
N PHE A 101 9.31 12.69 13.29
CA PHE A 101 10.71 13.12 13.30
C PHE A 101 10.94 14.42 14.09
N LEU A 102 9.88 15.16 14.44
CA LEU A 102 9.99 16.36 15.27
C LEU A 102 10.50 16.01 16.68
N THR A 103 10.16 14.82 17.20
CA THR A 103 10.56 14.39 18.55
C THR A 103 12.07 14.19 18.70
N SER A 104 12.74 13.74 17.64
CA SER A 104 14.18 13.50 17.58
C SER A 104 14.97 14.63 16.89
N HIS A 105 14.30 15.75 16.58
CA HIS A 105 14.89 16.85 15.82
C HIS A 105 15.98 17.61 16.62
N PRO A 106 17.16 17.91 16.01
CA PRO A 106 18.28 18.55 16.71
C PRO A 106 17.94 19.93 17.29
N THR A 107 17.15 20.74 16.57
CA THR A 107 16.68 22.07 17.02
C THR A 107 15.18 22.08 17.34
N ARG A 108 14.65 20.97 17.87
CA ARG A 108 13.22 20.76 18.14
C ARG A 108 12.54 21.95 18.83
N SER A 109 13.13 22.50 19.89
CA SER A 109 12.54 23.59 20.67
C SER A 109 12.41 24.88 19.87
N GLU A 110 13.39 25.20 19.04
CA GLU A 110 13.39 26.40 18.20
C GLU A 110 12.33 26.28 17.08
N LEU A 111 12.33 25.13 16.40
CA LEU A 111 11.35 24.85 15.34
C LEU A 111 9.92 24.83 15.88
N LEU A 112 9.71 24.22 17.05
CA LEU A 112 8.39 24.18 17.70
C LEU A 112 7.90 25.58 18.10
N VAL A 113 8.78 26.41 18.67
CA VAL A 113 8.43 27.79 19.04
C VAL A 113 8.08 28.60 17.79
N ALA A 114 8.87 28.49 16.72
CA ALA A 114 8.61 29.19 15.47
C ALA A 114 7.27 28.77 14.83
N VAL A 115 6.98 27.47 14.79
CA VAL A 115 5.70 26.94 14.27
C VAL A 115 4.51 27.41 15.09
N LEU A 116 4.61 27.41 16.43
CA LEU A 116 3.54 27.86 17.31
C LEU A 116 3.34 29.39 17.24
N GLN A 117 4.42 30.16 17.07
CA GLN A 117 4.35 31.60 16.87
C GLN A 117 3.63 31.93 15.56
N GLU A 118 3.98 31.26 14.46
CA GLU A 118 3.34 31.47 13.16
C GLU A 118 1.86 31.06 13.15
N LEU A 119 1.49 29.98 13.86
CA LEU A 119 0.08 29.62 14.04
C LEU A 119 -0.69 30.67 14.87
N LYS A 120 -0.03 31.29 15.85
CA LYS A 120 -0.64 32.31 16.71
C LYS A 120 -0.84 33.64 16.00
N THR A 121 0.17 34.13 15.28
CA THR A 121 0.08 35.39 14.49
C THR A 121 -1.08 35.31 13.49
N ARG A 122 -1.31 34.13 12.90
CA ARG A 122 -2.43 33.87 11.98
C ARG A 122 -3.80 33.87 12.63
N HIS A 123 -3.93 33.32 13.84
CA HIS A 123 -5.20 33.38 14.56
C HIS A 123 -5.56 34.84 14.89
N GLU A 124 -4.56 35.69 15.13
CA GLU A 124 -4.77 37.12 15.37
C GLU A 124 -5.16 37.85 14.06
N ASP A 125 -4.54 37.51 12.92
CA ASP A 125 -4.83 38.09 11.59
C ASP A 125 -6.17 37.63 10.97
N ALA A 126 -6.61 36.40 11.21
CA ALA A 126 -7.83 35.81 10.64
C ALA A 126 -9.13 36.26 11.32
N SER A 127 -9.05 37.14 12.33
CA SER A 127 -10.19 37.71 13.05
C SER A 127 -11.12 38.57 12.18
N TYR A 128 -10.76 38.80 10.91
CA TYR A 128 -11.59 39.44 9.90
C TYR A 128 -11.64 38.56 8.66
N GLN A 129 -12.82 37.98 8.37
CA GLN A 129 -13.19 37.22 7.16
C GLN A 129 -13.03 35.69 7.22
N LEU A 130 -13.98 34.99 7.84
CA LEU A 130 -15.04 34.23 7.13
C LEU A 130 -15.90 33.45 8.14
N LEU A 131 -17.20 33.45 7.85
CA LEU A 131 -18.25 32.74 8.57
C LEU A 131 -18.09 31.22 8.42
N ASP A 132 -18.11 30.55 9.57
CA ASP A 132 -18.85 29.33 9.89
C ASP A 132 -18.84 28.19 8.83
N GLU A 133 -17.95 27.21 9.01
CA GLU A 133 -18.29 25.78 8.94
C GLU A 133 -17.09 24.90 9.42
N ARG A 134 -17.13 24.55 10.71
CA ARG A 134 -17.11 23.15 11.18
C ARG A 134 -15.91 22.25 10.79
N GLU A 135 -14.75 22.44 11.43
CA GLU A 135 -13.89 21.34 11.89
C GLU A 135 -12.91 21.83 12.98
N ASP A 136 -13.36 21.62 14.22
CA ASP A 136 -12.61 21.50 15.48
C ASP A 136 -11.49 22.49 15.80
N ASP A 137 -11.81 23.39 16.76
CA ASP A 137 -10.93 23.98 17.76
C ASP A 137 -10.17 22.87 18.53
N THR A 138 -9.26 22.20 17.85
CA THR A 138 -8.36 21.25 18.47
C THR A 138 -7.19 22.06 19.00
N PRO A 139 -7.04 22.23 20.33
CA PRO A 139 -5.95 23.05 20.86
C PRO A 139 -4.62 22.47 20.37
N HIS A 140 -3.64 23.32 20.01
CA HIS A 140 -2.36 22.87 19.44
C HIS A 140 -1.62 21.83 20.30
N SER A 141 -1.94 21.74 21.60
CA SER A 141 -1.53 20.69 22.53
C SER A 141 -2.06 19.28 22.15
N ALA A 142 -3.25 19.18 21.58
CA ALA A 142 -3.86 17.92 21.13
C ALA A 142 -3.17 17.34 19.88
N LEU A 143 -2.69 18.17 18.96
CA LEU A 143 -1.96 17.70 17.76
C LEU A 143 -0.59 17.10 18.11
N LEU A 144 0.07 17.66 19.13
CA LEU A 144 1.31 17.11 19.71
C LEU A 144 1.04 15.80 20.46
N ILE A 145 -0.12 15.69 21.12
CA ILE A 145 -0.56 14.43 21.75
C ILE A 145 -0.88 13.38 20.68
N GLU A 146 -1.52 13.73 19.57
CA GLU A 146 -1.80 12.80 18.46
C GLU A 146 -0.52 12.18 17.88
N GLY A 147 0.51 12.97 17.57
CA GLY A 147 1.78 12.44 17.03
C GLY A 147 2.56 11.55 18.02
N ILE A 148 2.43 11.82 19.33
CA ILE A 148 3.00 10.96 20.39
C ILE A 148 2.16 9.69 20.61
N VAL A 149 0.86 9.72 20.30
CA VAL A 149 -0.09 8.61 20.43
C VAL A 149 -0.18 7.73 19.17
N GLU A 150 0.29 8.19 18.01
CA GLU A 150 0.23 7.46 16.74
C GLU A 150 1.08 6.17 16.70
N THR A 151 2.29 6.15 17.29
CA THR A 151 3.09 4.92 17.37
C THR A 151 2.44 3.88 18.29
N PRO A 152 1.99 4.23 19.52
CA PRO A 152 1.16 3.34 20.34
C PRO A 152 -0.14 2.89 19.65
N ARG A 153 -0.72 3.73 18.78
CA ARG A 153 -1.94 3.42 18.03
C ARG A 153 -1.68 2.39 16.93
N THR A 154 -0.57 2.46 16.21
CA THR A 154 -0.19 1.43 15.23
C THR A 154 0.02 0.09 15.91
N ASP A 155 0.77 0.04 17.02
CA ASP A 155 0.98 -1.19 17.78
C ASP A 155 -0.33 -1.75 18.34
N ALA A 156 -1.22 -0.88 18.85
CA ALA A 156 -2.54 -1.28 19.32
C ALA A 156 -3.42 -1.83 18.18
N LEU A 157 -3.40 -1.21 17.00
CA LEU A 157 -4.13 -1.68 15.82
C LEU A 157 -3.57 -3.00 15.30
N MET A 158 -2.25 -3.18 15.29
CA MET A 158 -1.60 -4.44 14.93
C MET A 158 -1.94 -5.54 15.94
N ALA A 159 -1.98 -5.23 17.23
CA ALA A 159 -2.43 -6.16 18.26
C ALA A 159 -3.93 -6.51 18.15
N ILE A 160 -4.78 -5.56 17.71
CA ILE A 160 -6.19 -5.84 17.39
C ILE A 160 -6.28 -6.76 16.17
N ALA A 161 -5.55 -6.44 15.09
CA ALA A 161 -5.54 -7.23 13.88
C ALA A 161 -5.04 -8.66 14.12
N GLY A 162 -3.97 -8.82 14.91
CA GLY A 162 -3.49 -10.12 15.38
C GLY A 162 -4.57 -10.90 16.13
N ARG A 163 -5.22 -10.28 17.12
CA ARG A 163 -6.34 -10.93 17.85
C ARG A 163 -7.51 -11.28 16.94
N MET A 164 -7.81 -10.48 15.91
CA MET A 164 -8.85 -10.78 14.93
C MET A 164 -8.44 -11.93 14.01
N SER A 165 -7.18 -11.98 13.60
CA SER A 165 -6.60 -13.05 12.78
C SER A 165 -6.63 -14.39 13.51
N GLU A 166 -6.19 -14.42 14.78
CA GLU A 166 -6.17 -15.61 15.65
C GLU A 166 -7.57 -16.13 15.98
N ARG A 167 -8.56 -15.24 16.12
CA ARG A 167 -9.95 -15.61 16.41
C ARG A 167 -10.72 -16.09 15.18
N CYS A 168 -10.13 -16.02 14.00
CA CYS A 168 -10.76 -16.58 12.80
C CYS A 168 -10.74 -18.10 12.86
N LYS A 169 -11.92 -18.70 13.09
CA LYS A 169 -12.07 -20.16 13.10
C LYS A 169 -11.74 -20.74 11.72
N PRO A 170 -11.04 -21.88 11.64
CA PRO A 170 -10.86 -22.60 10.38
C PRO A 170 -12.21 -22.91 9.72
N ILE A 171 -12.26 -22.77 8.40
CA ILE A 171 -13.43 -23.06 7.59
C ILE A 171 -13.32 -24.45 6.98
N ARG A 172 -14.47 -25.13 6.88
CA ARG A 172 -14.55 -26.47 6.29
C ARG A 172 -14.82 -26.33 4.79
N VAL A 173 -13.88 -26.78 3.97
CA VAL A 173 -13.94 -26.72 2.50
C VAL A 173 -14.20 -28.12 1.94
N GLN A 174 -15.18 -28.24 1.06
CA GLN A 174 -15.47 -29.51 0.39
C GLN A 174 -14.46 -29.74 -0.74
N VAL A 175 -13.80 -30.89 -0.73
CA VAL A 175 -12.90 -31.34 -1.80
C VAL A 175 -13.37 -32.72 -2.25
N LEU A 176 -13.95 -32.80 -3.45
CA LEU A 176 -14.66 -34.00 -3.93
C LEU A 176 -15.75 -34.45 -2.93
N SER A 177 -15.69 -35.71 -2.46
CA SER A 177 -16.57 -36.25 -1.42
C SER A 177 -16.07 -35.98 0.02
N GLY A 178 -14.90 -35.37 0.16
CA GLY A 178 -14.22 -35.12 1.43
C GLY A 178 -14.28 -33.65 1.87
N TRP A 179 -13.61 -33.38 3.00
CA TRP A 179 -13.49 -32.08 3.63
C TRP A 179 -12.07 -31.82 4.12
N VAL A 180 -11.65 -30.57 4.02
CA VAL A 180 -10.41 -30.09 4.62
C VAL A 180 -10.67 -28.81 5.42
N MET A 181 -9.94 -28.63 6.51
CA MET A 181 -9.98 -27.40 7.29
C MET A 181 -8.95 -26.43 6.75
N VAL A 182 -9.37 -25.21 6.42
CA VAL A 182 -8.51 -24.17 5.86
C VAL A 182 -8.65 -22.92 6.71
N SER A 183 -7.54 -22.24 6.99
CA SER A 183 -7.58 -20.92 7.62
C SER A 183 -8.27 -19.94 6.67
N PRO A 184 -9.30 -19.17 7.07
CA PRO A 184 -9.99 -18.28 6.14
C PRO A 184 -9.06 -17.15 5.66
N LEU A 185 -9.29 -16.62 4.45
CA LEU A 185 -8.51 -15.51 3.88
C LEU A 185 -8.38 -14.32 4.83
N LYS A 186 -9.45 -14.03 5.58
CA LYS A 186 -9.46 -12.95 6.58
C LYS A 186 -8.41 -13.14 7.67
N SER A 187 -8.12 -14.37 8.09
CA SER A 187 -7.05 -14.66 9.05
C SER A 187 -5.70 -14.28 8.46
N TYR A 188 -5.40 -14.73 7.24
CA TYR A 188 -4.17 -14.39 6.53
C TYR A 188 -4.03 -12.88 6.30
N ALA A 189 -5.08 -12.23 5.81
CA ALA A 189 -5.09 -10.81 5.45
C ALA A 189 -4.97 -9.87 6.65
N LEU A 190 -5.42 -10.30 7.84
CA LEU A 190 -5.31 -9.53 9.09
C LEU A 190 -4.09 -9.91 9.93
N SER A 191 -3.28 -10.87 9.49
CA SER A 191 -2.07 -11.19 10.24
C SER A 191 -1.13 -9.96 10.26
N PRO A 192 -0.50 -9.63 11.41
CA PRO A 192 0.41 -8.50 11.51
C PRO A 192 1.46 -8.49 10.39
N ARG A 193 2.06 -9.66 10.14
CA ARG A 193 3.04 -9.84 9.08
C ARG A 193 2.50 -9.47 7.70
N THR A 194 1.33 -9.99 7.32
CA THR A 194 0.72 -9.69 6.01
C THR A 194 0.38 -8.21 5.90
N LEU A 195 -0.06 -7.55 6.98
CA LEU A 195 -0.36 -6.13 6.98
C LEU A 195 0.89 -5.27 6.76
N GLU A 196 2.00 -5.58 7.43
CA GLU A 196 3.30 -4.92 7.21
C GLU A 196 3.75 -5.05 5.74
N LEU A 197 3.74 -6.28 5.22
CA LEU A 197 4.14 -6.55 3.84
C LEU A 197 3.19 -5.90 2.83
N LYS A 198 1.89 -5.85 3.13
CA LYS A 198 0.91 -5.15 2.28
C LYS A 198 1.13 -3.64 2.27
N ALA A 199 1.55 -3.04 3.39
CA ALA A 199 1.92 -1.63 3.42
C ALA A 199 3.14 -1.34 2.55
N MET A 200 4.15 -2.22 2.59
CA MET A 200 5.31 -2.15 1.67
C MET A 200 4.88 -2.34 0.22
N ALA A 201 3.97 -3.28 -0.07
CA ALA A 201 3.45 -3.53 -1.40
C ALA A 201 2.72 -2.32 -2.00
N LYS A 202 1.93 -1.60 -1.18
CA LYS A 202 1.30 -0.34 -1.58
C LYS A 202 2.33 0.75 -1.87
N THR A 203 3.39 0.83 -1.06
CA THR A 203 4.48 1.79 -1.27
C THR A 203 5.23 1.50 -2.57
N LEU A 204 5.51 0.21 -2.83
CA LEU A 204 6.18 -0.23 -4.04
C LEU A 204 5.32 -0.02 -5.29
N GLN A 205 4.02 -0.31 -5.21
CA GLN A 205 3.05 -0.03 -6.26
C GLN A 205 3.14 1.44 -6.66
N ARG A 206 3.14 2.33 -5.66
CA ARG A 206 3.26 3.75 -5.89
C ARG A 206 4.60 4.15 -6.51
N ASN A 207 5.72 3.61 -6.04
CA ASN A 207 7.02 3.88 -6.64
C ASN A 207 7.06 3.46 -8.12
N ALA A 208 6.42 2.33 -8.47
CA ALA A 208 6.29 1.88 -9.86
C ALA A 208 5.49 2.89 -10.69
N VAL A 209 4.43 3.46 -10.12
CA VAL A 209 3.59 4.46 -10.76
C VAL A 209 4.36 5.78 -10.96
N ASP A 210 5.06 6.25 -9.93
CA ASP A 210 5.86 7.47 -9.96
C ASP A 210 7.01 7.32 -10.98
N ALA A 211 7.68 6.16 -11.02
CA ALA A 211 8.73 5.86 -12.01
C ALA A 211 8.21 5.85 -13.45
N ARG A 212 6.95 5.43 -13.64
CA ARG A 212 6.28 5.43 -14.95
C ARG A 212 5.83 6.83 -15.40
N ALA A 213 5.47 7.69 -14.44
CA ALA A 213 5.10 9.07 -14.69
C ALA A 213 6.30 10.02 -14.82
N ALA A 214 7.52 9.54 -14.56
CA ALA A 214 8.73 10.34 -14.66
C ALA A 214 8.98 10.89 -16.08
N ALA A 215 9.59 12.07 -16.17
CA ALA A 215 9.90 12.72 -17.45
C ALA A 215 10.94 11.94 -18.27
N ASP A 216 11.85 11.20 -17.61
CA ASP A 216 12.79 10.29 -18.26
C ASP A 216 12.12 8.93 -18.50
N SER A 217 11.94 8.57 -19.77
CA SER A 217 11.35 7.31 -20.21
C SER A 217 12.12 6.07 -19.76
N ASP A 218 13.39 6.21 -19.37
CA ASP A 218 14.21 5.10 -18.86
C ASP A 218 13.99 4.82 -17.37
N THR A 219 13.41 5.76 -16.61
CA THR A 219 13.21 5.64 -15.16
C THR A 219 12.40 4.39 -14.80
N TYR A 220 11.30 4.16 -15.51
CA TYR A 220 10.48 2.97 -15.29
C TYR A 220 11.20 1.67 -15.62
N ARG A 221 12.02 1.67 -16.68
CA ARG A 221 12.79 0.48 -17.05
C ARG A 221 13.82 0.14 -15.97
N ARG A 222 14.56 1.15 -15.50
CA ARG A 222 15.51 0.99 -14.38
C ARG A 222 14.80 0.50 -13.12
N PHE A 223 13.63 1.06 -12.78
CA PHE A 223 12.82 0.58 -11.67
C PHE A 223 12.44 -0.91 -11.82
N LEU A 224 12.01 -1.34 -13.01
CA LEU A 224 11.68 -2.75 -13.25
C LEU A 224 12.90 -3.67 -13.18
N ASP A 225 14.06 -3.21 -13.63
CA ASP A 225 15.30 -3.98 -13.54
C ASP A 225 15.77 -4.09 -12.08
N ASP A 226 15.75 -2.98 -11.32
CA ASP A 226 16.03 -2.99 -9.88
C ASP A 226 15.06 -3.90 -9.11
N LEU A 227 13.78 -3.85 -9.48
CA LEU A 227 12.75 -4.70 -8.89
C LEU A 227 13.04 -6.19 -9.17
N ARG A 228 13.35 -6.53 -10.43
CA ARG A 228 13.70 -7.91 -10.81
C ARG A 228 14.95 -8.38 -10.06
N ASP A 229 15.99 -7.56 -10.00
CA ASP A 229 17.23 -7.90 -9.29
C ASP A 229 16.97 -8.15 -7.80
N CYS A 230 16.14 -7.32 -7.17
CA CYS A 230 15.73 -7.53 -5.79
C CYS A 230 14.86 -8.80 -5.62
N PHE A 231 13.91 -9.05 -6.51
CA PHE A 231 13.03 -10.22 -6.46
C PHE A 231 13.80 -11.54 -6.61
N GLU A 232 14.78 -11.58 -7.52
CA GLU A 232 15.54 -12.78 -7.84
C GLU A 232 16.68 -13.07 -6.84
N ALA A 233 17.13 -12.06 -6.09
CA ALA A 233 18.19 -12.22 -5.09
C ALA A 233 17.89 -13.33 -4.07
N PRO A 234 18.83 -14.24 -3.72
CA PRO A 234 18.53 -15.42 -2.89
C PRO A 234 17.85 -15.12 -1.55
N GLU A 235 18.30 -14.07 -0.86
CA GLU A 235 17.87 -13.67 0.49
C GLU A 235 16.56 -12.87 0.52
N SER A 236 15.97 -12.53 -0.63
CA SER A 236 14.90 -11.55 -0.74
C SER A 236 13.49 -12.12 -0.51
N ARG A 237 13.34 -13.07 0.43
CA ARG A 237 12.04 -13.72 0.70
C ARG A 237 10.91 -12.70 0.88
N ASP A 238 11.17 -11.67 1.68
CA ASP A 238 10.20 -10.63 2.00
C ASP A 238 9.82 -9.81 0.77
N VAL A 239 10.80 -9.42 -0.06
CA VAL A 239 10.57 -8.70 -1.31
C VAL A 239 9.67 -9.51 -2.24
N ARG A 240 9.88 -10.83 -2.32
CA ARG A 240 9.03 -11.69 -3.14
C ARG A 240 7.59 -11.71 -2.65
N GLU A 241 7.39 -11.82 -1.34
CA GLU A 241 6.05 -11.76 -0.76
C GLU A 241 5.40 -10.38 -1.00
N VAL A 242 6.17 -9.27 -0.86
CA VAL A 242 5.72 -7.90 -1.16
C VAL A 242 5.25 -7.77 -2.61
N GLU A 243 6.03 -8.23 -3.57
CA GLU A 243 5.69 -8.12 -4.99
C GLU A 243 4.47 -8.96 -5.38
N VAL A 244 4.35 -10.18 -4.84
CA VAL A 244 3.15 -10.99 -5.06
C VAL A 244 1.94 -10.37 -4.38
N LEU A 245 2.08 -9.82 -3.17
CA LEU A 245 1.01 -9.07 -2.50
C LEU A 245 0.58 -7.84 -3.30
N MET A 246 1.54 -7.12 -3.90
CA MET A 246 1.27 -6.00 -4.80
C MET A 246 0.44 -6.47 -6.01
N LEU A 247 0.77 -7.62 -6.60
CA LEU A 247 0.05 -8.16 -7.74
C LEU A 247 -1.37 -8.66 -7.39
N VAL A 248 -1.54 -9.26 -6.20
CA VAL A 248 -2.77 -10.02 -5.89
C VAL A 248 -3.70 -9.40 -4.86
N MET A 249 -3.20 -8.51 -3.98
CA MET A 249 -3.97 -7.90 -2.88
C MET A 249 -4.04 -6.38 -2.90
N CYS A 250 -3.23 -5.70 -3.72
CA CYS A 250 -3.39 -4.27 -3.96
C CYS A 250 -4.46 -4.03 -5.02
N GLU A 251 -5.19 -2.93 -4.86
CA GLU A 251 -6.20 -2.52 -5.83
C GLU A 251 -5.49 -1.94 -7.05
N TRP A 252 -5.79 -2.50 -8.21
CA TRP A 252 -5.41 -1.97 -9.51
C TRP A 252 -6.65 -1.38 -10.17
N PRO A 253 -6.56 -0.21 -10.81
CA PRO A 253 -7.70 0.38 -11.50
C PRO A 253 -8.22 -0.58 -12.58
N LYS A 254 -9.53 -0.82 -12.61
CA LYS A 254 -10.17 -1.75 -13.55
C LYS A 254 -9.95 -1.37 -15.01
N GLU A 255 -9.91 -0.07 -15.27
CA GLU A 255 -9.47 0.49 -16.54
C GLU A 255 -8.13 1.17 -16.30
N GLU A 256 -7.06 0.58 -16.84
CA GLU A 256 -5.72 1.15 -16.72
C GLU A 256 -5.69 2.49 -17.49
N PRO A 257 -5.50 3.63 -16.80
CA PRO A 257 -5.27 4.89 -17.50
C PRO A 257 -4.00 4.74 -18.38
N PRO A 258 -3.85 5.53 -19.46
CA PRO A 258 -2.75 5.38 -20.40
C PRO A 258 -1.36 5.33 -19.75
N GLN A 259 -1.18 6.03 -18.63
CA GLN A 259 0.07 6.04 -17.87
C GLN A 259 0.37 4.72 -17.15
N LEU A 260 -0.66 3.97 -16.74
CA LEU A 260 -0.52 2.69 -16.02
C LEU A 260 -0.58 1.47 -16.94
N ARG A 261 -0.77 1.70 -18.25
CA ARG A 261 -0.96 0.63 -19.23
C ARG A 261 0.22 -0.34 -19.22
N GLY A 262 -0.09 -1.61 -18.95
CA GLY A 262 0.86 -2.72 -19.01
C GLY A 262 1.63 -2.96 -17.72
N MET A 263 1.50 -2.12 -16.68
CA MET A 263 2.26 -2.29 -15.43
C MET A 263 1.92 -3.59 -14.70
N VAL A 264 0.63 -3.95 -14.64
CA VAL A 264 0.20 -5.24 -14.07
C VAL A 264 0.76 -6.38 -14.89
N GLY A 265 0.85 -6.21 -16.22
CA GLY A 265 1.47 -7.17 -17.13
C GLY A 265 2.96 -7.36 -16.87
N ASP A 266 3.70 -6.27 -16.68
CA ASP A 266 5.13 -6.28 -16.40
C ASP A 266 5.43 -6.97 -15.06
N LEU A 267 4.67 -6.63 -14.00
CA LEU A 267 4.77 -7.28 -12.69
C LEU A 267 4.42 -8.76 -12.74
N LYS A 268 3.30 -9.09 -13.41
CA LYS A 268 2.89 -10.48 -13.63
C LYS A 268 3.97 -11.25 -14.36
N LYS A 269 4.64 -10.65 -15.35
CA LYS A 269 5.72 -11.27 -16.11
C LYS A 269 6.92 -11.59 -15.21
N ILE A 270 7.40 -10.64 -14.40
CA ILE A 270 8.51 -10.85 -13.46
C ILE A 270 8.22 -12.05 -12.55
N VAL A 271 7.05 -12.03 -11.89
CA VAL A 271 6.66 -13.11 -10.96
C VAL A 271 6.46 -14.44 -11.71
N SER A 272 5.83 -14.42 -12.89
CA SER A 272 5.56 -15.63 -13.67
C SER A 272 6.85 -16.26 -14.19
N ASP A 273 7.75 -15.49 -14.78
CA ASP A 273 9.01 -15.99 -15.33
C ASP A 273 9.84 -16.66 -14.21
N TRP A 274 9.87 -16.04 -13.03
CA TRP A 274 10.56 -16.60 -11.87
C TRP A 274 9.90 -17.90 -11.40
N VAL A 275 8.59 -17.96 -11.17
CA VAL A 275 7.96 -19.21 -10.69
C VAL A 275 8.01 -20.30 -11.77
N MET A 276 7.81 -19.96 -13.03
CA MET A 276 7.80 -20.91 -14.14
C MET A 276 9.18 -21.51 -14.44
N SER A 277 10.27 -20.77 -14.17
CA SER A 277 11.62 -21.33 -14.29
C SER A 277 11.92 -22.44 -13.25
N LYS A 278 11.21 -22.45 -12.11
CA LYS A 278 11.27 -23.53 -11.13
C LYS A 278 9.97 -23.60 -10.33
N THR A 279 9.04 -24.45 -10.75
CA THR A 279 7.68 -24.57 -10.18
C THR A 279 7.63 -24.88 -8.69
N THR A 280 8.66 -25.54 -8.14
CA THR A 280 8.78 -25.76 -6.68
C THR A 280 8.82 -24.44 -5.89
N ARG A 281 9.04 -23.29 -6.53
CA ARG A 281 9.00 -21.96 -5.91
C ARG A 281 7.61 -21.59 -5.39
N PHE A 282 6.51 -22.20 -5.86
CA PHE A 282 5.19 -21.98 -5.25
C PHE A 282 5.16 -22.35 -3.75
N TRP A 283 6.01 -23.29 -3.32
CA TRP A 283 6.12 -23.68 -1.91
C TRP A 283 6.78 -22.62 -1.02
N THR A 284 7.46 -21.62 -1.60
CA THR A 284 8.02 -20.52 -0.79
C THR A 284 6.96 -19.54 -0.30
N PHE A 285 5.77 -19.57 -0.91
CA PHE A 285 4.65 -18.72 -0.53
C PHE A 285 3.68 -19.46 0.39
N GLN A 286 3.04 -18.71 1.28
CA GLN A 286 1.93 -19.19 2.09
C GLN A 286 0.76 -19.66 1.20
N PRO A 287 -0.08 -20.62 1.65
CA PRO A 287 -1.14 -21.22 0.84
C PRO A 287 -2.03 -20.20 0.12
N TRP A 288 -2.48 -19.15 0.83
CA TRP A 288 -3.32 -18.09 0.26
C TRP A 288 -2.60 -17.29 -0.82
N LEU A 289 -1.34 -16.92 -0.59
CA LEU A 289 -0.58 -16.11 -1.55
C LEU A 289 -0.29 -16.91 -2.83
N ALA A 290 0.06 -18.19 -2.70
CA ALA A 290 0.25 -19.10 -3.83
C ALA A 290 -1.07 -19.30 -4.62
N ALA A 291 -2.19 -19.49 -3.92
CA ALA A 291 -3.49 -19.66 -4.56
C ALA A 291 -3.95 -18.39 -5.30
N MET A 292 -3.80 -17.21 -4.69
CA MET A 292 -4.12 -15.93 -5.34
C MET A 292 -3.18 -15.60 -6.51
N LEU A 293 -1.92 -16.05 -6.47
CA LEU A 293 -1.01 -15.93 -7.62
C LEU A 293 -1.48 -16.83 -8.77
N SER A 294 -1.87 -18.06 -8.46
CA SER A 294 -2.32 -19.03 -9.47
C SER A 294 -3.57 -18.58 -10.24
N SER A 295 -4.46 -17.81 -9.61
CA SER A 295 -5.65 -17.25 -10.28
C SER A 295 -5.34 -16.13 -11.27
N LYS A 296 -4.09 -15.61 -11.31
CA LYS A 296 -3.71 -14.54 -12.26
C LYS A 296 -3.58 -15.02 -13.70
N SER A 297 -3.39 -16.32 -13.94
CA SER A 297 -3.44 -16.90 -15.29
C SER A 297 -3.56 -18.41 -15.26
N GLU A 298 -4.18 -18.96 -16.30
CA GLU A 298 -4.27 -20.42 -16.51
C GLU A 298 -2.89 -21.11 -16.50
N ALA A 299 -1.85 -20.49 -17.06
CA ALA A 299 -0.50 -21.05 -17.05
C ALA A 299 0.06 -21.23 -15.62
N LEU A 300 -0.15 -20.24 -14.74
CA LEU A 300 0.25 -20.32 -13.33
C LEU A 300 -0.60 -21.34 -12.56
N ALA A 301 -1.91 -21.40 -12.85
CA ALA A 301 -2.79 -22.42 -12.27
C ALA A 301 -2.33 -23.84 -12.65
N ASN A 302 -2.07 -24.09 -13.93
CA ASN A 302 -1.56 -25.37 -14.43
C ASN A 302 -0.22 -25.75 -13.78
N ALA A 303 0.72 -24.81 -13.72
CA ALA A 303 2.02 -25.06 -13.12
C ALA A 303 1.92 -25.36 -11.61
N TYR A 304 1.11 -24.60 -10.88
CA TYR A 304 0.95 -24.81 -9.44
C TYR A 304 0.22 -26.12 -9.13
N VAL A 305 -0.89 -26.41 -9.81
CA VAL A 305 -1.65 -27.65 -9.62
C VAL A 305 -0.79 -28.85 -10.00
N SER A 306 -0.09 -28.81 -11.14
CA SER A 306 0.80 -29.89 -11.54
C SER A 306 1.90 -30.14 -10.51
N GLU A 307 2.55 -29.10 -10.01
CA GLU A 307 3.57 -29.21 -8.97
C GLU A 307 2.98 -29.77 -7.66
N LEU A 308 1.83 -29.25 -7.23
CA LEU A 308 1.17 -29.65 -5.99
C LEU A 308 0.82 -31.14 -5.98
N PHE A 309 0.33 -31.68 -7.10
CA PHE A 309 0.00 -33.11 -7.23
C PHE A 309 1.22 -33.99 -7.53
N LYS A 310 2.34 -33.41 -7.99
CA LYS A 310 3.59 -34.15 -8.23
C LYS A 310 4.43 -34.30 -6.97
N THR A 311 4.54 -33.25 -6.17
CA THR A 311 5.47 -33.19 -5.03
C THR A 311 4.79 -33.00 -3.68
N GLY A 312 3.51 -32.61 -3.65
CA GLY A 312 2.79 -32.33 -2.41
C GLY A 312 2.63 -33.54 -1.49
N PHE A 313 2.71 -34.76 -2.01
CA PHE A 313 2.68 -35.99 -1.19
C PHE A 313 4.02 -36.35 -0.55
N LEU A 314 5.09 -35.60 -0.84
CA LEU A 314 6.44 -35.87 -0.37
C LEU A 314 6.81 -34.93 0.77
N LYS A 315 7.66 -35.39 1.69
CA LYS A 315 8.25 -34.50 2.71
C LYS A 315 9.13 -33.43 2.05
N PRO A 316 9.16 -32.20 2.59
CA PRO A 316 8.45 -31.73 3.79
C PRO A 316 7.01 -31.25 3.55
N TRP A 317 6.51 -31.31 2.31
CA TRP A 317 5.29 -30.66 1.84
C TRP A 317 3.98 -31.40 2.16
N GLU A 318 4.10 -32.68 2.49
CA GLU A 318 2.99 -33.59 2.83
C GLU A 318 1.95 -32.98 3.77
N GLN A 319 2.40 -32.23 4.78
CA GLN A 319 1.54 -31.65 5.81
C GLN A 319 0.67 -30.48 5.29
N GLU A 320 1.14 -29.76 4.26
CA GLU A 320 0.45 -28.59 3.71
C GLU A 320 -0.39 -28.93 2.47
N PHE A 321 -0.25 -30.13 1.90
CA PHE A 321 -0.91 -30.51 0.65
C PHE A 321 -2.42 -30.29 0.69
N ALA A 322 -3.08 -30.85 1.71
CA ALA A 322 -4.53 -30.77 1.84
C ALA A 322 -5.00 -29.32 2.02
N GLU A 323 -4.30 -28.54 2.85
CA GLU A 323 -4.61 -27.12 3.08
C GLU A 323 -4.47 -26.30 1.79
N ARG A 324 -3.40 -26.51 1.02
CA ARG A 324 -3.16 -25.81 -0.25
C ARG A 324 -4.21 -26.16 -1.30
N VAL A 325 -4.60 -27.43 -1.42
CA VAL A 325 -5.71 -27.85 -2.29
C VAL A 325 -7.02 -27.19 -1.85
N GLY A 326 -7.33 -27.24 -0.55
CA GLY A 326 -8.53 -26.58 0.00
C GLY A 326 -8.55 -25.08 -0.25
N THR A 327 -7.38 -24.43 -0.17
CA THR A 327 -7.24 -22.99 -0.44
C THR A 327 -7.44 -22.66 -1.92
N LEU A 328 -7.00 -23.53 -2.83
CA LEU A 328 -7.24 -23.40 -4.28
C LEU A 328 -8.72 -23.55 -4.65
N VAL A 329 -9.44 -24.45 -3.98
CA VAL A 329 -10.90 -24.60 -4.18
C VAL A 329 -11.66 -23.30 -3.86
N LEU A 330 -11.14 -22.47 -2.95
CA LEU A 330 -11.74 -21.19 -2.60
C LEU A 330 -11.44 -20.06 -3.60
N GLN A 331 -10.62 -20.29 -4.63
CA GLN A 331 -10.37 -19.32 -5.70
C GLN A 331 -11.46 -19.42 -6.77
N THR A 332 -12.08 -18.30 -7.12
CA THR A 332 -13.27 -18.27 -7.99
C THR A 332 -12.94 -18.11 -9.48
N GLU A 333 -11.74 -17.66 -9.85
CA GLU A 333 -11.39 -17.31 -11.23
C GLU A 333 -10.34 -18.27 -11.82
N GLY A 334 -10.70 -18.97 -12.91
CA GLY A 334 -9.78 -19.74 -13.77
C GLY A 334 -9.12 -20.99 -13.18
N VAL A 335 -9.05 -21.12 -11.85
CA VAL A 335 -8.36 -22.24 -11.17
C VAL A 335 -9.20 -23.52 -11.20
N ALA A 336 -10.53 -23.42 -11.12
CA ALA A 336 -11.43 -24.57 -11.02
C ALA A 336 -11.32 -25.52 -12.22
N GLU A 337 -11.19 -24.97 -13.43
CA GLU A 337 -11.06 -25.72 -14.70
C GLU A 337 -9.80 -26.59 -14.73
N VAL A 338 -8.74 -26.14 -14.06
CA VAL A 338 -7.46 -26.86 -13.95
C VAL A 338 -7.45 -27.83 -12.77
N LEU A 339 -8.01 -27.43 -11.64
CA LEU A 339 -7.97 -28.22 -10.40
C LEU A 339 -8.89 -29.44 -10.45
N GLN A 340 -10.08 -29.32 -11.04
CA GLN A 340 -11.07 -30.40 -11.05
C GLN A 340 -10.60 -31.67 -11.78
N PRO A 341 -9.95 -31.60 -12.96
CA PRO A 341 -9.35 -32.78 -13.59
C PRO A 341 -8.26 -33.42 -12.73
N ALA A 342 -7.39 -32.63 -12.10
CA ALA A 342 -6.32 -33.13 -11.23
C ALA A 342 -6.89 -33.87 -10.00
N LEU A 343 -7.94 -33.32 -9.38
CA LEU A 343 -8.64 -33.96 -8.28
C LEU A 343 -9.31 -35.27 -8.69
N THR A 344 -9.94 -35.31 -9.87
CA THR A 344 -10.65 -36.51 -10.35
C THR A 344 -9.69 -37.65 -10.66
N ASN A 345 -8.47 -37.33 -11.09
CA ASN A 345 -7.40 -38.30 -11.34
C ASN A 345 -6.65 -38.73 -10.07
N LEU A 346 -6.96 -38.17 -8.91
CA LEU A 346 -6.30 -38.50 -7.66
C LEU A 346 -6.68 -39.92 -7.22
N GLU A 347 -5.69 -40.72 -6.83
CA GLU A 347 -5.93 -42.10 -6.40
C GLU A 347 -6.89 -42.15 -5.19
N PRO A 348 -7.86 -43.10 -5.16
CA PRO A 348 -8.87 -43.17 -4.11
C PRO A 348 -8.29 -43.24 -2.69
N HIS A 349 -7.13 -43.88 -2.50
CA HIS A 349 -6.50 -43.95 -1.19
C HIS A 349 -5.97 -42.58 -0.73
N LEU A 350 -5.43 -41.75 -1.63
CA LEU A 350 -4.94 -40.41 -1.31
C LEU A 350 -6.11 -39.49 -0.96
N GLN A 351 -7.24 -39.65 -1.65
CA GLN A 351 -8.46 -38.93 -1.30
C GLN A 351 -8.92 -39.23 0.14
N GLN A 352 -8.84 -40.50 0.56
CA GLN A 352 -9.19 -40.89 1.93
C GLN A 352 -8.23 -40.30 2.96
N ILE A 353 -6.92 -40.33 2.70
CA ILE A 353 -5.89 -39.84 3.63
C ILE A 353 -5.99 -38.34 3.84
N TYR A 354 -6.09 -37.56 2.75
CA TYR A 354 -5.94 -36.10 2.82
C TYR A 354 -7.25 -35.33 2.96
N PHE A 355 -8.37 -35.91 2.49
CA PHE A 355 -9.65 -35.20 2.44
C PHE A 355 -10.77 -35.89 3.22
N ASN A 356 -10.56 -37.07 3.83
CA ASN A 356 -11.64 -37.78 4.52
C ASN A 356 -11.40 -37.90 6.03
N VAL A 357 -10.83 -36.85 6.62
CA VAL A 357 -10.57 -36.77 8.06
C VAL A 357 -11.86 -36.37 8.77
N ASN A 358 -12.45 -37.29 9.54
CA ASN A 358 -13.49 -36.93 10.50
C ASN A 358 -12.95 -35.86 11.45
N PRO A 359 -13.60 -34.70 11.61
CA PRO A 359 -13.16 -33.70 12.58
C PRO A 359 -13.38 -34.26 13.97
N THR A 360 -12.35 -34.90 14.53
CA THR A 360 -12.31 -35.18 15.95
C THR A 360 -11.91 -33.86 16.59
N PRO A 361 -12.75 -33.24 17.45
CA PRO A 361 -12.31 -32.09 18.20
C PRO A 361 -11.20 -32.58 19.13
N GLN A 362 -9.98 -32.09 18.91
CA GLN A 362 -8.95 -32.18 19.93
C GLN A 362 -9.42 -31.30 21.10
N LEU A 363 -9.66 -31.95 22.23
CA LEU A 363 -10.08 -31.38 23.52
C LEU A 363 -9.07 -30.37 24.05
#